data_AF-A0A966T6U1-F1
#
_entry.id   AF-A0A966T6U1-F1
#
_cell.length_a   1.000
_cell.length_b   1.000
_cell.length_c   1.000
_cell.angle_alpha   90.00
_cell.angle_beta   90.00
_cell.angle_gamma   90.00
#
_symmetry.space_group_name_H-M   'P 1'
#
loop_
_entity.id
_entity.type
_entity.pdbx_description
1 polymer ?
#
loop_
_entity_poly.entity_id
_entity_poly.type
_entity_poly.pdbx_seq_one_letter_code
_entity_poly.pdbx_strand_id
1 'polypeptide(L)'
;LLQTATDSESTTSLLALGTTTELGSVSVTVRDVQVTNGQTLVDVAIRGVDVAGVNEGWSMLANGEITAPIASAECEQRAGGAASNASNEGDELVCTLKFVAAQGTPTIVYARDGEKRQWLGS
;
A
#
# COMPACT_ATOMS: atom_id res chain seq x y z
N LEU A 1 29.72 1.73 26.87
CA LEU A 1 29.05 2.55 25.84
C LEU A 1 27.92 1.72 25.29
N LEU A 2 26.67 2.00 25.70
CA LEU A 2 25.49 1.38 25.11
C LEU A 2 25.22 2.09 23.79
N GLN A 3 25.36 1.37 22.67
CA GLN A 3 24.87 1.86 21.39
C GLN A 3 23.37 1.69 21.40
N THR A 4 22.63 2.79 21.47
CA THR A 4 21.21 2.82 21.15
C THR A 4 21.07 2.44 19.68
N ALA A 5 20.50 1.26 19.43
CA ALA A 5 19.95 0.96 18.12
C ALA A 5 19.02 2.12 17.76
N THR A 6 19.27 2.76 16.62
CA THR A 6 18.27 3.60 16.00
C THR A 6 17.14 2.65 15.64
N ASP A 7 16.12 2.55 16.49
CA ASP A 7 14.84 1.98 16.11
C ASP A 7 14.38 2.83 14.93
N SER A 8 14.58 2.32 13.71
CA SER A 8 13.92 2.86 12.53
C SER A 8 12.44 2.77 12.83
N GLU A 9 11.81 3.91 13.08
CA GLU A 9 10.40 3.98 13.41
C GLU A 9 9.60 3.14 12.43
N SER A 10 8.88 2.17 12.97
CA SER A 10 7.85 1.41 12.26
C SER A 10 6.78 2.40 11.79
N THR A 11 6.90 2.91 10.58
CA THR A 11 6.04 3.97 10.07
C THR A 11 4.83 3.33 9.41
N THR A 12 3.77 3.16 10.19
CA THR A 12 2.49 2.70 9.64
C THR A 12 1.63 3.89 9.25
N SER A 13 0.95 3.80 8.10
CA SER A 13 0.16 4.91 7.57
C SER A 13 -1.26 4.50 7.20
N LEU A 14 -2.21 5.17 7.84
CA LEU A 14 -3.60 5.17 7.43
C LEU A 14 -3.77 6.15 6.28
N LEU A 15 -4.32 5.69 5.16
CA LEU A 15 -4.40 6.49 3.93
C LEU A 15 -5.85 6.87 3.64
N ALA A 16 -6.10 8.17 3.55
CA ALA A 16 -7.31 8.73 2.96
C ALA A 16 -7.10 8.95 1.45
N LEU A 17 -8.20 8.95 0.69
CA LEU A 17 -8.19 9.28 -0.74
C LEU A 17 -7.49 10.62 -0.99
N GLY A 18 -6.61 10.65 -1.99
CA GLY A 18 -5.83 11.82 -2.38
C GLY A 18 -4.69 12.17 -1.42
N THR A 19 -4.48 11.40 -0.35
CA THR A 19 -3.38 11.62 0.59
C THR A 19 -2.15 10.82 0.17
N THR A 20 -1.00 11.49 0.16
CA THR A 20 0.32 10.88 -0.02
C THR A 20 0.99 10.72 1.33
N THR A 21 1.60 9.56 1.58
CA THR A 21 2.40 9.34 2.77
C THR A 21 3.79 8.80 2.45
N GLU A 22 4.79 9.36 3.13
CA GLU A 22 6.20 8.98 3.03
C GLU A 22 6.56 7.99 4.14
N LEU A 23 7.21 6.89 3.75
CA LEU A 23 7.57 5.74 4.58
C LEU A 23 9.03 5.35 4.31
N GLY A 24 9.94 6.12 4.92
CA GLY A 24 11.37 6.04 4.63
C GLY A 24 11.65 6.51 3.20
N SER A 25 12.14 5.61 2.34
CA SER A 25 12.43 5.88 0.92
C SER A 25 11.26 5.63 -0.03
N VAL A 26 10.08 5.27 0.49
CA VAL A 26 8.90 4.92 -0.30
C VAL A 26 7.79 5.91 -0.02
N SER A 27 7.20 6.45 -1.08
CA SER A 27 5.99 7.27 -1.04
C SER A 27 4.82 6.47 -1.59
N VAL A 28 3.69 6.46 -0.88
CA VAL A 28 2.47 5.78 -1.30
C VAL A 28 1.30 6.76 -1.33
N THR A 29 0.40 6.60 -2.30
CA THR A 29 -0.79 7.44 -2.45
C THR A 29 -1.97 6.57 -2.87
N VAL A 30 -3.12 6.76 -2.23
CA VAL A 30 -4.40 6.21 -2.71
C VAL A 30 -5.06 7.26 -3.59
N ARG A 31 -5.23 6.96 -4.88
CA ARG A 31 -5.76 7.89 -5.88
C ARG A 31 -7.27 7.77 -6.06
N ASP A 32 -7.78 6.55 -6.09
CA ASP A 32 -9.20 6.27 -6.23
C ASP A 32 -9.57 4.98 -5.50
N VAL A 33 -10.83 4.89 -5.06
CA VAL A 33 -11.42 3.71 -4.43
C VAL A 33 -12.81 3.52 -5.02
N GLN A 34 -13.00 2.45 -5.78
CA GLN A 34 -14.27 2.07 -6.37
C GLN A 34 -14.80 0.79 -5.75
N VAL A 35 -15.94 0.90 -5.08
CA VAL A 35 -16.67 -0.25 -4.55
C VAL A 35 -17.69 -0.71 -5.57
N THR A 36 -17.60 -1.98 -5.97
CA THR A 36 -18.57 -2.64 -6.85
C THR A 36 -19.22 -3.81 -6.12
N ASN A 37 -20.26 -4.40 -6.72
CA ASN A 37 -20.95 -5.56 -6.14
C ASN A 37 -20.05 -6.81 -6.00
N GLY A 38 -18.95 -6.90 -6.75
CA GLY A 38 -18.06 -8.06 -6.75
C GLY A 38 -16.70 -7.81 -6.08
N GLN A 39 -16.19 -6.58 -6.14
CA GLN A 39 -14.83 -6.23 -5.73
C GLN A 39 -14.72 -4.77 -5.30
N THR A 40 -13.68 -4.48 -4.53
CA THR A 40 -13.21 -3.11 -4.34
C THR A 40 -11.93 -2.93 -5.15
N LEU A 41 -11.92 -1.92 -6.03
CA LEU A 41 -10.78 -1.55 -6.85
C LEU A 41 -10.14 -0.31 -6.24
N VAL A 42 -8.83 -0.36 -6.02
CA VAL A 42 -8.08 0.73 -5.38
C VAL A 42 -6.91 1.12 -6.26
N ASP A 43 -6.96 2.31 -6.81
CA ASP A 43 -5.87 2.86 -7.60
C ASP A 43 -4.83 3.46 -6.66
N VAL A 44 -3.62 2.94 -6.72
CA VAL A 44 -2.50 3.38 -5.89
C VAL A 44 -1.35 3.87 -6.76
N ALA A 45 -0.61 4.84 -6.24
CA ALA A 45 0.69 5.20 -6.77
C ALA A 45 1.75 4.94 -5.71
N ILE A 46 2.85 4.35 -6.15
CA ILE A 46 4.00 4.02 -5.33
C ILE A 46 5.22 4.65 -6.00
N ARG A 47 6.01 5.38 -5.23
CA ARG A 47 7.30 5.92 -5.67
C ARG A 47 8.39 5.50 -4.70
N GLY A 48 9.60 5.30 -5.22
CA GLY A 48 10.77 4.97 -4.42
C GLY A 48 11.28 3.56 -4.64
N VAL A 49 12.47 3.31 -4.11
CA VAL A 49 13.18 2.04 -4.23
C VAL A 49 12.70 1.04 -3.18
N ASP A 50 12.77 -0.26 -3.51
CA ASP A 50 12.55 -1.39 -2.58
C ASP A 50 11.08 -1.77 -2.30
N VAL A 51 10.21 -1.69 -3.30
CA VAL A 51 8.91 -2.39 -3.25
C VAL A 51 9.03 -3.81 -3.78
N ALA A 52 9.02 -4.79 -2.86
CA ALA A 52 9.13 -6.22 -3.16
C ALA A 52 7.95 -6.77 -4.00
N GLY A 53 6.78 -6.14 -3.91
CA GLY A 53 5.66 -6.33 -4.85
C GLY A 53 4.52 -5.34 -4.57
N VAL A 54 3.77 -4.94 -5.60
CA VAL A 54 2.71 -3.93 -5.44
C VAL A 54 1.57 -4.35 -4.51
N ASN A 55 1.34 -5.66 -4.35
CA ASN A 55 0.31 -6.18 -3.44
C ASN A 55 0.78 -6.22 -1.98
N GLU A 56 2.09 -6.14 -1.76
CA GLU A 56 2.66 -6.24 -0.43
C GLU A 56 2.42 -4.95 0.34
N GLY A 57 2.33 -5.09 1.66
CA GLY A 57 2.06 -3.98 2.56
C GLY A 57 0.64 -3.39 2.56
N TRP A 58 -0.16 -3.59 1.52
CA TRP A 58 -1.53 -3.06 1.47
C TRP A 58 -2.52 -3.89 2.27
N SER A 59 -3.50 -3.22 2.88
CA SER A 59 -4.63 -3.84 3.57
C SER A 59 -5.87 -2.97 3.47
N MET A 60 -7.04 -3.60 3.50
CA MET A 60 -8.32 -2.94 3.54
C MET A 60 -9.08 -3.36 4.79
N LEU A 61 -9.51 -2.37 5.58
CA LEU A 61 -10.51 -2.56 6.64
C LEU A 61 -11.89 -2.29 6.05
N ALA A 62 -12.70 -3.34 5.92
CA ALA A 62 -14.09 -3.27 5.49
C ALA A 62 -14.86 -4.46 6.08
N ASN A 63 -16.19 -4.36 6.19
CA ASN A 63 -17.03 -5.46 6.69
C ASN A 63 -16.65 -5.96 8.11
N GLY A 64 -15.90 -5.18 8.89
CA GLY A 64 -15.36 -5.59 10.18
C GLY A 64 -14.10 -6.46 10.12
N GLU A 65 -13.51 -6.65 8.94
CA GLU A 65 -12.34 -7.50 8.72
C GLU A 65 -11.20 -6.73 8.03
N ILE A 66 -9.96 -7.14 8.31
CA ILE A 66 -8.78 -6.67 7.60
C ILE A 66 -8.42 -7.72 6.54
N THR A 67 -8.38 -7.29 5.28
CA THR A 67 -8.07 -8.17 4.14
C THR A 67 -6.87 -7.64 3.36
N ALA A 68 -6.07 -8.56 2.82
CA ALA A 68 -5.03 -8.23 1.84
C ALA A 68 -5.65 -8.14 0.43
N PRO A 69 -4.96 -7.49 -0.54
CA PRO A 69 -5.36 -7.59 -1.93
C PRO A 69 -5.43 -9.05 -2.38
N ILE A 70 -6.50 -9.42 -3.08
CA ILE A 70 -6.66 -10.74 -3.70
C ILE A 70 -5.95 -10.83 -5.06
N ALA A 71 -5.65 -9.68 -5.67
CA ALA A 71 -4.85 -9.54 -6.88
C ALA A 71 -4.39 -8.08 -7.06
N SER A 72 -3.39 -7.87 -7.88
CA SER A 72 -3.17 -6.59 -8.58
C SER A 72 -3.46 -6.76 -10.05
N ALA A 73 -3.96 -5.71 -10.68
CA ALA A 73 -4.04 -5.60 -12.13
C ALA A 73 -3.46 -4.25 -12.56
N GLU A 74 -3.18 -4.15 -13.87
CA GLU A 74 -2.96 -2.85 -14.54
C GLU A 74 -1.86 -2.02 -13.89
N CYS A 75 -0.73 -2.66 -13.60
CA CYS A 75 0.45 -1.93 -13.19
C CYS A 75 1.09 -1.25 -14.40
N GLU A 76 1.10 0.07 -14.38
CA GLU A 76 1.77 0.93 -15.34
C GLU A 76 2.89 1.67 -14.63
N GLN A 77 4.11 1.52 -15.13
CA GLN A 77 5.22 2.36 -14.70
C GLN A 77 5.21 3.64 -15.53
N ARG A 78 4.93 4.78 -14.88
CA ARG A 78 4.87 6.10 -15.54
C ARG A 78 6.23 6.83 -15.60
N ALA A 79 7.27 6.26 -14.98
CA ALA A 79 8.65 6.70 -15.13
C ALA A 79 9.62 5.50 -14.99
N GLY A 80 10.52 5.31 -15.99
CA GLY A 80 11.78 4.59 -15.83
C GLY A 80 11.80 3.05 -15.81
N GLY A 81 11.21 2.33 -16.79
CA GLY A 81 11.51 0.90 -17.01
C GLY A 81 10.30 -0.03 -17.02
N ALA A 82 10.53 -1.35 -16.94
CA ALA A 82 9.50 -2.39 -17.09
C ALA A 82 8.56 -2.48 -15.87
N ALA A 83 7.25 -2.48 -16.15
CA ALA A 83 6.11 -2.19 -15.26
C ALA A 83 5.89 -3.06 -14.01
N SER A 84 6.82 -3.95 -13.65
CA SER A 84 6.65 -4.81 -12.48
C SER A 84 7.13 -4.15 -11.18
N ASN A 85 8.15 -3.27 -11.20
CA ASN A 85 8.80 -2.76 -9.98
C ASN A 85 9.22 -1.28 -10.10
N ALA A 86 8.98 -0.45 -9.06
CA ALA A 86 9.68 0.83 -8.91
C ALA A 86 11.12 0.55 -8.45
N SER A 87 12.07 0.66 -9.37
CA SER A 87 13.44 0.16 -9.16
C SER A 87 14.44 1.31 -8.97
N ASN A 88 14.07 2.53 -9.37
CA ASN A 88 14.90 3.72 -9.26
C ASN A 88 14.19 4.85 -8.50
N GLU A 89 15.00 5.75 -7.95
CA GLU A 89 14.52 7.00 -7.37
C GLU A 89 13.85 7.86 -8.46
N GLY A 90 12.57 8.17 -8.27
CA GLY A 90 11.74 8.89 -9.25
C GLY A 90 10.83 8.00 -10.12
N ASP A 91 10.99 6.68 -10.07
CA ASP A 91 10.04 5.77 -10.70
C ASP A 91 8.69 5.86 -9.98
N GLU A 92 7.61 6.01 -10.75
CA GLU A 92 6.24 5.92 -10.24
C GLU A 92 5.58 4.69 -10.84
N LEU A 93 5.18 3.77 -9.96
CA LEU A 93 4.37 2.62 -10.29
C LEU A 93 2.92 2.93 -9.91
N VAL A 94 2.03 2.91 -10.89
CA VAL A 94 0.60 3.08 -10.69
C VAL A 94 -0.05 1.73 -10.92
N CYS A 95 -0.84 1.25 -9.97
CA CYS A 95 -1.51 -0.05 -10.08
C CYS A 95 -2.93 0.02 -9.52
N THR A 96 -3.77 -0.89 -9.98
CA THR A 96 -5.08 -1.14 -9.38
C THR A 96 -5.03 -2.41 -8.53
N LEU A 97 -5.17 -2.23 -7.22
CA LEU A 97 -5.31 -3.34 -6.27
C LEU A 97 -6.76 -3.80 -6.23
N LYS A 98 -6.95 -5.12 -6.19
CA LYS A 98 -8.27 -5.75 -6.07
C LYS A 98 -8.43 -6.34 -4.69
N PHE A 99 -9.48 -5.92 -4.00
CA PHE A 99 -9.92 -6.52 -2.75
C PHE A 99 -11.30 -7.14 -2.92
N VAL A 100 -11.73 -7.89 -1.91
CA VAL A 100 -13.14 -8.34 -1.79
C VAL A 100 -14.09 -7.14 -1.78
N ALA A 101 -15.37 -7.37 -2.09
CA ALA A 101 -16.38 -6.32 -2.04
C ALA A 101 -16.53 -5.75 -0.62
N ALA A 102 -16.35 -4.44 -0.48
CA ALA A 102 -16.64 -3.72 0.75
C ALA A 102 -18.13 -3.36 0.83
N GLN A 103 -18.70 -3.40 2.03
CA GLN A 103 -19.98 -2.77 2.34
C GLN A 103 -19.70 -1.39 2.92
N GLY A 104 -20.14 -0.34 2.23
CA GLY A 104 -19.88 1.05 2.62
C GLY A 104 -18.50 1.55 2.19
N THR A 105 -17.95 2.53 2.90
CA THR A 105 -16.66 3.15 2.59
C THR A 105 -15.52 2.37 3.25
N PRO A 106 -14.66 1.70 2.47
CA PRO A 106 -13.51 0.98 3.04
C PRO A 106 -12.42 1.95 3.50
N THR A 107 -11.57 1.47 4.40
CA THR A 107 -10.36 2.18 4.80
C THR A 107 -9.14 1.45 4.26
N ILE A 108 -8.25 2.17 3.58
CA ILE A 108 -7.04 1.61 2.95
C ILE A 108 -5.82 1.94 3.80
N VAL A 109 -4.95 0.95 3.94
CA VAL A 109 -3.78 0.98 4.81
C VAL A 109 -2.59 0.48 4.04
N TYR A 110 -1.44 1.09 4.27
CA TYR A 110 -0.15 0.53 3.87
C TYR A 110 0.80 0.45 5.07
N ALA A 111 1.45 -0.70 5.21
CA ALA A 111 2.40 -1.01 6.29
C ALA A 111 3.50 -1.94 5.77
N ARG A 112 4.76 -1.75 6.16
CA ARG A 112 5.84 -2.69 5.77
C ARG A 112 5.70 -4.04 6.50
N ASP A 113 6.13 -5.12 5.86
CA ASP A 113 6.01 -6.49 6.41
C ASP A 113 6.92 -6.66 7.64
N GLY A 114 6.29 -6.61 8.81
CA GLY A 114 6.90 -6.50 10.13
C GLY A 114 6.00 -5.70 11.09
N GLU A 115 5.30 -4.72 10.53
CA GLU A 115 4.43 -3.78 11.25
C GLU A 115 2.98 -4.24 11.34
N LYS A 116 2.50 -5.08 10.40
CA LYS A 116 1.10 -5.57 10.39
C LYS A 116 0.70 -6.32 11.67
N ARG A 117 1.66 -6.95 12.35
CA ARG A 117 1.42 -7.72 13.60
C ARG A 117 0.87 -6.86 14.73
N GLN A 118 1.15 -5.56 14.76
CA GLN A 118 0.68 -4.70 15.85
C GLN A 118 -0.81 -4.34 15.75
N TRP A 119 -1.48 -4.68 14.63
CA TRP A 119 -2.88 -4.31 14.35
C TRP A 119 -3.87 -5.46 14.53
N LEU A 120 -3.41 -6.70 14.41
CA LEU A 120 -4.29 -7.88 14.46
C LEU A 120 -4.68 -8.29 15.88
N GLY A 121 -4.16 -7.60 16.90
CA GLY A 121 -4.21 -8.08 18.28
C GLY A 121 -3.33 -9.32 18.44
N SER A 122 -2.69 -9.44 19.61
CA SER A 122 -2.01 -10.66 20.03
C SER A 122 -2.98 -11.83 20.17
#